data_AF-A0A955YWH0-F1
#
_entry.id   AF-A0A955YWH0-F1
#
_cell.length_a   1.000
_cell.length_b   1.000
_cell.length_c   1.000
_cell.angle_alpha   90.00
_cell.angle_beta   90.00
_cell.angle_gamma   90.00
#
_symmetry.space_group_name_H-M   'P 1'
#
loop_
_entity.id
_entity.type
_entity.pdbx_description
1 polymer ?
#
loop_
_entity_poly.entity_id
_entity_poly.type
_entity_poly.pdbx_seq_one_letter_code
_entity_poly.pdbx_strand_id
1 'polypeptide(L)'
;MCARSDLEGVTLYHLHTSGPYPFVAPEHRERFYSVSLFVGPALRQPVAEGHADFMPIFLSEIPELFRSGEVPLDVAVVQVSPPDAHGLCTLGTSVDAAQAAVHSARIILAEINERMPRTHGHTVLPLSRIHAFTHTDRALVEHPASTIGEVEGRIGELVADLVEDGATLQLG
;
A
#
# COMPACT_ATOMS: atom_id res chain seq x y z
N MET A 1 -0.17 -15.21 -4.24
CA MET A 1 0.08 -14.86 -5.66
C MET A 1 1.34 -15.56 -6.21
N CYS A 2 2.55 -15.26 -5.72
CA CYS A 2 3.79 -15.79 -6.32
C CYS A 2 3.90 -17.33 -6.35
N ALA A 3 3.24 -18.03 -5.42
CA ALA A 3 3.16 -19.50 -5.40
C ALA A 3 2.37 -20.12 -6.57
N ARG A 4 1.56 -19.34 -7.32
CA ARG A 4 0.76 -19.84 -8.44
C ARG A 4 1.56 -19.94 -9.72
N SER A 5 1.83 -21.14 -10.22
CA SER A 5 2.64 -21.36 -11.43
C SER A 5 1.95 -21.03 -12.76
N ASP A 6 0.67 -20.67 -12.74
CA ASP A 6 -0.15 -20.42 -13.93
C ASP A 6 -0.39 -18.92 -14.21
N LEU A 7 0.41 -18.06 -13.58
CA LEU A 7 0.40 -16.61 -13.81
C LEU A 7 1.69 -16.19 -14.51
N GLU A 8 1.55 -15.45 -15.61
CA GLU A 8 2.63 -14.89 -16.43
C GLU A 8 2.29 -13.46 -16.86
N GLY A 9 3.31 -12.63 -17.09
CA GLY A 9 3.13 -11.27 -17.60
C GLY A 9 2.35 -10.33 -16.66
N VAL A 10 2.39 -10.55 -15.35
CA VAL A 10 1.64 -9.75 -14.36
C VAL A 10 2.45 -8.50 -13.99
N THR A 11 1.90 -7.32 -14.27
CA THR A 11 2.47 -6.05 -13.80
C THR A 11 1.87 -5.65 -12.46
N LEU A 12 2.72 -5.30 -11.49
CA LEU A 12 2.35 -4.90 -10.14
C LEU A 12 2.63 -3.43 -9.91
N TYR A 13 1.58 -2.63 -9.75
CA TYR A 13 1.69 -1.23 -9.31
C TYR A 13 1.51 -1.14 -7.80
N HIS A 14 2.46 -0.52 -7.11
CA HIS A 14 2.39 -0.37 -5.66
C HIS A 14 3.19 0.84 -5.15
N LEU A 15 2.80 1.34 -3.97
CA LEU A 15 3.58 2.29 -3.18
C LEU A 15 4.65 1.54 -2.35
N HIS A 16 5.13 2.13 -1.25
CA HIS A 16 5.89 1.38 -0.26
C HIS A 16 5.06 0.20 0.26
N THR A 17 5.64 -1.00 0.29
CA THR A 17 5.02 -2.17 0.94
C THR A 17 5.88 -2.63 2.11
N SER A 18 5.24 -3.24 3.11
CA SER A 18 5.93 -3.77 4.28
C SER A 18 5.84 -5.29 4.30
N GLY A 19 6.93 -5.96 4.66
CA GLY A 19 7.03 -7.42 4.65
C GLY A 19 7.78 -7.98 3.45
N PRO A 20 7.66 -9.29 3.17
CA PRO A 20 8.40 -9.96 2.10
C PRO A 20 7.98 -9.51 0.70
N TYR A 21 8.95 -9.44 -0.22
CA TYR A 21 8.77 -9.12 -1.63
C TYR A 21 9.05 -10.33 -2.52
N PRO A 22 8.30 -11.44 -2.41
CA PRO A 22 8.61 -12.64 -3.17
C PRO A 22 8.53 -12.40 -4.69
N PHE A 23 7.70 -11.46 -5.16
CA PHE A 23 7.54 -11.18 -6.58
C PHE A 23 8.79 -10.60 -7.28
N VAL A 24 9.77 -10.08 -6.54
CA VAL A 24 11.04 -9.59 -7.15
C VAL A 24 12.16 -10.62 -7.12
N ALA A 25 11.93 -11.81 -6.57
CA ALA A 25 12.93 -12.86 -6.53
C ALA A 25 13.29 -13.35 -7.95
N PRO A 26 14.54 -13.77 -8.22
CA PRO A 26 14.99 -14.15 -9.56
C PRO A 26 14.10 -15.19 -10.27
N GLU A 27 13.56 -16.16 -9.53
CA GLU A 27 12.65 -17.21 -10.03
C GLU A 27 11.28 -16.68 -10.51
N HIS A 28 10.98 -15.41 -10.23
CA HIS A 28 9.70 -14.78 -10.53
C HIS A 28 9.78 -13.69 -11.61
N ARG A 29 10.98 -13.37 -12.12
CA ARG A 29 11.24 -12.26 -13.06
C ARG A 29 10.45 -12.31 -14.37
N GLU A 30 10.16 -13.50 -14.89
CA GLU A 30 9.38 -13.65 -16.13
C GLU A 30 7.87 -13.59 -15.90
N ARG A 31 7.44 -13.72 -14.63
CA ARG A 31 6.02 -13.83 -14.26
C ARG A 31 5.46 -12.55 -13.67
N PHE A 32 6.29 -11.80 -12.94
CA PHE A 32 5.90 -10.57 -12.30
C PHE A 32 6.87 -9.44 -12.65
N TYR A 33 6.31 -8.31 -13.06
CA TYR A 33 7.05 -7.08 -13.29
C TYR A 33 6.56 -6.00 -12.32
N SER A 34 7.47 -5.47 -11.52
CA SER A 34 7.15 -4.49 -10.49
C SER A 34 7.29 -3.08 -11.04
N VAL A 35 6.23 -2.27 -10.97
CA VAL A 35 6.28 -0.82 -11.22
C VAL A 35 6.00 -0.11 -9.91
N SER A 36 7.07 0.37 -9.29
CA SER A 36 6.99 1.05 -8.00
C SER A 36 6.62 2.52 -8.19
N LEU A 37 5.58 2.98 -7.48
CA LEU A 37 5.21 4.40 -7.36
C LEU A 37 5.93 5.07 -6.18
N PHE A 38 6.52 4.27 -5.29
CA PHE A 38 7.39 4.72 -4.19
C PHE A 38 8.37 3.60 -3.81
N VAL A 39 9.65 3.77 -4.13
CA VAL A 39 10.65 2.69 -4.02
C VAL A 39 11.06 2.42 -2.57
N GLY A 40 10.63 1.27 -2.04
CA GLY A 40 11.10 0.73 -0.77
C GLY A 40 12.50 0.08 -0.87
N PRO A 41 13.16 -0.21 0.27
CA PRO A 41 14.52 -0.78 0.29
C PRO A 41 14.69 -2.04 -0.57
N ALA A 42 13.71 -2.94 -0.57
CA ALA A 42 13.75 -4.19 -1.32
C ALA A 42 13.73 -4.01 -2.85
N LEU A 43 13.29 -2.85 -3.34
CA LEU A 43 13.13 -2.57 -4.78
C LEU A 43 14.28 -1.75 -5.35
N ARG A 44 15.15 -1.17 -4.52
CA ARG A 44 16.25 -0.31 -4.98
C ARG A 44 17.20 -1.05 -5.92
N GLN A 45 17.61 -2.27 -5.56
CA GLN A 45 18.51 -3.08 -6.39
C GLN A 45 17.82 -3.62 -7.65
N PRO A 46 16.62 -4.25 -7.58
CA PRO A 46 15.89 -4.66 -8.78
C PRO A 46 15.66 -3.53 -9.79
N VAL A 47 15.35 -2.31 -9.33
CA VAL A 47 15.21 -1.13 -10.20
C VAL A 47 16.56 -0.75 -10.83
N ALA A 48 17.64 -0.71 -10.05
CA ALA A 48 18.97 -0.38 -10.56
C ALA A 48 19.48 -1.40 -11.61
N GLU A 49 19.06 -2.67 -11.49
CA GLU A 49 19.41 -3.76 -12.42
C GLU A 49 18.46 -3.88 -13.62
N GLY A 50 17.39 -3.07 -13.69
CA GLY A 50 16.39 -3.12 -14.77
C GLY A 50 15.41 -4.30 -14.68
N HIS A 51 15.29 -4.93 -13.51
CA HIS A 51 14.35 -6.02 -13.23
C HIS A 51 13.02 -5.54 -12.60
N ALA A 52 12.94 -4.26 -12.27
CA ALA A 52 11.74 -3.55 -11.84
C ALA A 52 11.81 -2.10 -12.36
N ASP A 53 10.69 -1.40 -12.34
CA ASP A 53 10.59 -0.01 -12.78
C ASP A 53 10.18 0.92 -11.63
N PHE A 54 10.48 2.21 -11.80
CA PHE A 54 10.05 3.29 -10.93
C PHE A 54 9.35 4.35 -11.76
N MET A 55 8.07 4.61 -11.45
CA MET A 55 7.32 5.70 -12.06
C MET A 55 7.32 6.91 -11.12
N PRO A 56 8.02 8.01 -11.46
CA PRO A 56 8.00 9.21 -10.66
C PRO A 56 6.63 9.89 -10.79
N ILE A 57 5.92 10.01 -9.67
CA ILE A 57 4.61 10.64 -9.58
C ILE A 57 4.39 11.23 -8.19
N PHE A 58 3.65 12.34 -8.09
CA PHE A 58 3.23 12.84 -6.78
C PHE A 58 2.16 11.92 -6.17
N LEU A 59 2.25 11.65 -4.86
CA LEU A 59 1.28 10.78 -4.16
C LEU A 59 -0.18 11.22 -4.38
N SER A 60 -0.41 12.53 -4.43
CA SER A 60 -1.74 13.12 -4.67
C SER A 60 -2.29 12.90 -6.09
N GLU A 61 -1.44 12.58 -7.06
CA GLU A 61 -1.83 12.37 -8.46
C GLU A 61 -2.11 10.90 -8.79
N ILE A 62 -1.62 9.96 -7.97
CA ILE A 62 -1.87 8.52 -8.14
C ILE A 62 -3.37 8.19 -8.23
N PRO A 63 -4.27 8.78 -7.42
CA PRO A 63 -5.69 8.55 -7.58
C PRO A 63 -6.22 8.91 -8.97
N GLU A 64 -5.72 9.98 -9.58
CA GLU A 64 -6.17 10.39 -10.91
C GLU A 64 -5.61 9.49 -12.00
N LEU A 65 -4.34 9.08 -11.89
CA LEU A 65 -3.71 8.10 -12.76
C LEU A 65 -4.55 6.82 -12.91
N PHE A 66 -5.16 6.35 -11.81
CA PHE A 66 -6.02 5.17 -11.82
C PHE A 66 -7.45 5.45 -12.29
N ARG A 67 -8.00 6.65 -12.02
CA ARG A 67 -9.37 7.00 -12.44
C ARG A 67 -9.47 7.34 -13.92
N SER A 68 -8.45 7.99 -14.48
CA SER A 68 -8.37 8.32 -15.90
C SER A 68 -8.14 7.07 -16.78
N GLY A 69 -7.59 6.01 -16.19
CA GLY A 69 -7.23 4.78 -16.90
C GLY A 69 -5.91 4.86 -17.65
N GLU A 70 -5.09 5.90 -17.42
CA GLU A 70 -3.71 5.96 -17.88
C GLU A 70 -2.90 4.76 -17.39
N VAL A 71 -3.14 4.35 -16.14
CA VAL A 71 -2.79 3.00 -15.67
C VAL A 71 -4.09 2.23 -15.41
N PRO A 72 -4.49 1.33 -16.34
CA PRO A 72 -5.66 0.49 -16.14
C PRO A 72 -5.36 -0.57 -15.07
N LEU A 73 -6.29 -0.76 -14.14
CA LEU A 73 -6.19 -1.77 -13.09
C LEU A 73 -7.18 -2.91 -13.36
N ASP A 74 -6.67 -4.09 -13.68
CA ASP A 74 -7.53 -5.28 -13.79
C ASP A 74 -7.95 -5.81 -12.42
N VAL A 75 -7.01 -5.82 -11.47
CA VAL A 75 -7.20 -6.38 -10.13
C VAL A 75 -6.63 -5.46 -9.07
N ALA A 76 -7.42 -5.12 -8.05
CA ALA A 76 -6.94 -4.54 -6.80
C ALA A 76 -6.83 -5.64 -5.73
N VAL A 77 -5.66 -5.77 -5.12
CA VAL A 77 -5.41 -6.68 -3.99
C VAL A 77 -5.23 -5.84 -2.73
N VAL A 78 -6.13 -6.00 -1.77
CA VAL A 78 -6.16 -5.17 -0.55
C VAL A 78 -6.34 -6.03 0.71
N GLN A 79 -5.92 -5.51 1.86
CA GLN A 79 -6.28 -6.06 3.17
C GLN A 79 -7.33 -5.13 3.81
N VAL A 80 -8.38 -5.70 4.40
CA VAL A 80 -9.51 -4.94 4.96
C VAL A 80 -9.95 -5.51 6.31
N SER A 81 -10.71 -4.71 7.07
CA SER A 81 -11.38 -5.17 8.29
C SER A 81 -12.57 -6.09 8.00
N PRO A 82 -13.03 -6.88 8.98
CA PRO A 82 -14.27 -7.63 8.87
C PRO A 82 -15.47 -6.71 8.55
N PRO A 83 -16.45 -7.19 7.78
CA PRO A 83 -17.66 -6.45 7.53
C PRO A 83 -18.43 -6.20 8.84
N ASP A 84 -18.98 -5.00 9.00
CA ASP A 84 -19.91 -4.72 10.09
C ASP A 84 -21.31 -5.32 9.82
N ALA A 85 -22.28 -5.04 10.70
CA ALA A 85 -23.66 -5.49 10.56
C ALA A 85 -24.36 -5.02 9.27
N HIS A 86 -23.81 -4.03 8.57
CA HIS A 86 -24.30 -3.52 7.29
C HIS A 86 -23.54 -4.08 6.09
N GLY A 87 -22.59 -5.00 6.31
CA GLY A 87 -21.76 -5.58 5.25
C GLY A 87 -20.63 -4.67 4.79
N LEU A 88 -20.19 -3.72 5.63
CA LEU A 88 -19.17 -2.73 5.26
C LEU A 88 -17.81 -3.05 5.87
N CYS A 89 -16.83 -3.40 5.04
CA CYS A 89 -15.42 -3.48 5.41
C CYS A 89 -14.79 -2.06 5.41
N THR A 90 -13.59 -1.93 5.97
CA THR A 90 -12.72 -0.74 5.79
C THR A 90 -11.32 -1.11 5.35
N LEU A 91 -10.70 -0.24 4.54
CA LEU A 91 -9.29 -0.35 4.13
C LEU A 91 -8.30 -0.23 5.30
N GLY A 92 -8.76 0.23 6.46
CA GLY A 92 -7.98 0.25 7.70
C GLY A 92 -6.82 1.23 7.64
N THR A 93 -5.59 0.74 7.79
CA THR A 93 -4.40 1.59 7.92
C THR A 93 -3.92 2.23 6.62
N SER A 94 -4.41 1.78 5.46
CA SER A 94 -3.93 2.24 4.15
C SER A 94 -5.11 2.66 3.28
N VAL A 95 -5.32 3.97 3.17
CA VAL A 95 -6.36 4.55 2.31
C VAL A 95 -5.75 5.08 1.03
N ASP A 96 -4.77 5.98 1.15
CA ASP A 96 -3.84 6.45 0.11
C ASP A 96 -4.28 6.18 -1.36
N ALA A 97 -3.50 5.39 -2.09
CA ALA A 97 -3.80 4.92 -3.42
C ALA A 97 -4.75 3.70 -3.41
N ALA A 98 -4.83 2.96 -2.29
CA ALA A 98 -5.71 1.79 -2.16
C ALA A 98 -7.18 2.12 -2.42
N GLN A 99 -7.65 3.28 -1.96
CA GLN A 99 -9.02 3.75 -2.19
C GLN A 99 -9.28 3.94 -3.67
N ALA A 100 -8.41 4.63 -4.40
CA ALA A 100 -8.58 4.82 -5.84
C ALA A 100 -8.51 3.48 -6.58
N ALA A 101 -7.58 2.61 -6.18
CA ALA A 101 -7.41 1.29 -6.79
C ALA A 101 -8.69 0.43 -6.68
N VAL A 102 -9.33 0.36 -5.50
CA VAL A 102 -10.59 -0.42 -5.36
C VAL A 102 -11.80 0.22 -6.05
N HIS A 103 -11.72 1.50 -6.42
CA HIS A 103 -12.78 2.15 -7.20
C HIS A 103 -12.57 1.96 -8.71
N SER A 104 -11.33 1.97 -9.17
CA SER A 104 -10.99 1.83 -10.59
C SER A 104 -10.87 0.39 -11.06
N ALA A 105 -10.46 -0.54 -10.19
CA ALA A 105 -10.17 -1.91 -10.59
C ALA A 105 -11.44 -2.69 -10.95
N ARG A 106 -11.33 -3.55 -11.95
CA ARG A 106 -12.42 -4.43 -12.41
C ARG A 106 -12.74 -5.52 -11.39
N ILE A 107 -11.71 -6.09 -10.78
CA ILE A 107 -11.81 -7.17 -9.79
C ILE A 107 -11.16 -6.69 -8.49
N ILE A 108 -11.81 -6.99 -7.37
CA ILE A 108 -11.29 -6.70 -6.03
C ILE A 108 -11.07 -8.03 -5.30
N LEU A 109 -9.83 -8.30 -4.95
CA LEU A 109 -9.44 -9.43 -4.10
C LEU A 109 -9.06 -8.90 -2.72
N ALA A 110 -9.66 -9.44 -1.67
CA ALA A 110 -9.42 -8.97 -0.31
C ALA A 110 -8.85 -10.05 0.61
N GLU A 111 -7.89 -9.67 1.45
CA GLU A 111 -7.65 -10.35 2.72
C GLU A 111 -8.49 -9.64 3.78
N ILE A 112 -9.52 -10.32 4.30
CA ILE A 112 -10.28 -9.84 5.46
C ILE A 112 -9.52 -10.28 6.71
N ASN A 113 -8.88 -9.35 7.40
CA ASN A 113 -8.06 -9.61 8.58
C ASN A 113 -8.78 -9.12 9.84
N GLU A 114 -9.06 -10.02 10.80
CA GLU A 114 -9.68 -9.71 12.09
C GLU A 114 -8.96 -8.60 12.88
N ARG A 115 -7.64 -8.45 12.66
CA ARG A 115 -6.83 -7.43 13.34
C ARG A 115 -6.68 -6.13 12.56
N MET A 116 -7.27 -6.01 11.37
CA MET A 116 -7.26 -4.74 10.63
C MET A 116 -8.21 -3.75 11.32
N PRO A 117 -7.73 -2.59 11.82
CA PRO A 117 -8.56 -1.63 12.51
C PRO A 117 -9.64 -1.05 11.60
N ARG A 118 -10.79 -0.76 12.19
CA ARG A 118 -11.86 -0.01 11.53
C ARG A 118 -11.60 1.48 11.64
N THR A 119 -11.03 2.07 10.59
CA THR A 119 -10.74 3.51 10.52
C THR A 119 -11.91 4.30 9.94
N HIS A 120 -12.10 5.54 10.41
CA HIS A 120 -13.13 6.45 9.91
C HIS A 120 -12.65 7.23 8.66
N GLY A 121 -13.61 7.84 7.95
CA GLY A 121 -13.34 8.63 6.76
C GLY A 121 -13.63 7.86 5.48
N HIS A 122 -12.87 8.14 4.41
CA HIS A 122 -13.09 7.58 3.07
C HIS A 122 -12.46 6.18 2.94
N THR A 123 -12.78 5.29 3.89
CA THR A 123 -12.15 3.98 4.07
C THR A 123 -13.07 2.82 3.71
N VAL A 124 -14.37 3.08 3.55
CA VAL A 124 -15.41 2.05 3.46
C VAL A 124 -15.37 1.32 2.12
N LEU A 125 -15.41 -0.01 2.18
CA LEU A 125 -15.56 -0.90 1.04
C LEU A 125 -16.70 -1.88 1.30
N PRO A 126 -17.82 -1.82 0.54
CA PRO A 126 -18.89 -2.80 0.67
C PRO A 126 -18.40 -4.21 0.34
N LEU A 127 -18.71 -5.19 1.18
CA LEU A 127 -18.37 -6.60 0.95
C LEU A 127 -18.89 -7.09 -0.41
N SER A 128 -20.05 -6.59 -0.85
CA SER A 128 -20.64 -6.90 -2.15
C SER A 128 -19.82 -6.47 -3.38
N ARG A 129 -18.83 -5.58 -3.21
CA ARG A 129 -17.87 -5.22 -4.28
C ARG A 129 -16.65 -6.14 -4.32
N ILE A 130 -16.42 -6.93 -3.26
CA ILE A 130 -15.27 -7.84 -3.17
C ILE A 130 -15.62 -9.11 -3.93
N HIS A 131 -14.79 -9.46 -4.92
CA HIS A 131 -15.07 -10.56 -5.84
C HIS A 131 -14.63 -11.91 -5.27
N ALA A 132 -13.52 -11.92 -4.53
CA ALA A 132 -13.09 -13.07 -3.74
C ALA A 132 -12.29 -12.58 -2.55
N PHE A 133 -12.33 -13.35 -1.46
CA PHE A 133 -11.57 -13.02 -0.28
C PHE A 133 -11.01 -14.26 0.42
N THR A 134 -9.97 -14.03 1.20
CA THR A 134 -9.52 -14.94 2.25
C THR A 134 -9.75 -14.28 3.60
N HIS A 135 -9.94 -15.09 4.64
CA HIS A 135 -10.10 -14.62 6.01
C HIS A 135 -8.86 -14.96 6.84
N THR A 136 -8.37 -14.02 7.62
CA THR A 136 -7.18 -14.19 8.46
C THR A 136 -7.36 -13.53 9.83
N ASP A 137 -6.57 -13.96 10.80
CA ASP A 137 -6.40 -13.32 12.10
C ASP A 137 -4.90 -13.24 12.40
N ARG A 138 -4.24 -12.24 11.82
CA ARG A 138 -2.79 -12.08 11.95
C ARG A 138 -2.43 -10.64 12.29
N ALA A 139 -1.38 -10.48 13.09
CA ALA A 139 -0.85 -9.16 13.42
C ALA A 139 -0.49 -8.38 12.15
N LEU A 140 -0.79 -7.08 12.15
CA LEU A 140 -0.31 -6.18 11.11
C LEU A 140 1.21 -6.07 11.18
N VAL A 141 1.83 -5.66 10.07
CA VAL A 141 3.27 -5.40 10.06
C VAL A 141 3.53 -4.12 10.86
N GLU A 142 4.38 -4.22 11.87
CA GLU A 142 4.76 -3.07 12.70
C GLU A 142 5.98 -2.35 12.12
N HIS A 143 6.05 -1.04 12.35
CA HIS A 143 7.24 -0.25 12.10
C HIS A 143 7.90 0.08 13.45
N PRO A 144 9.07 -0.50 13.77
CA PRO A 144 9.71 -0.26 15.05
C PRO A 144 10.20 1.19 15.13
N ALA A 145 10.05 1.80 16.31
CA ALA A 145 10.61 3.12 16.57
C ALA A 145 12.13 3.10 16.41
N SER A 146 12.66 4.14 15.77
CA SER A 146 14.11 4.35 15.66
C SER A 146 14.66 4.94 16.95
N THR A 147 15.92 4.62 17.26
CA THR A 147 16.65 5.26 18.36
C THR A 147 16.89 6.73 18.02
N ILE A 148 16.58 7.62 18.96
CA ILE A 148 16.83 9.07 18.82
C ILE A 148 18.23 9.36 19.38
N GLY A 149 19.15 9.85 18.54
CA GLY A 149 20.48 10.27 18.95
C GLY A 149 20.54 11.75 19.33
N GLU A 150 21.75 12.23 19.67
CA GLU A 150 21.98 13.64 20.02
C GLU A 150 21.68 14.58 18.85
N VAL A 151 21.99 14.16 17.61
CA VAL A 151 21.73 14.95 16.40
C VAL A 151 20.23 15.08 16.15
N GLU A 152 19.50 13.97 16.17
CA GLU A 152 18.04 13.96 16.00
C GLU A 152 17.35 14.75 17.13
N GLY A 153 17.84 14.62 18.36
CA GLY A 153 17.37 15.39 19.50
C GLY A 153 17.53 16.90 19.30
N ARG A 154 18.71 17.35 18.85
CA ARG A 154 18.95 18.77 18.59
C ARG A 154 18.11 19.31 17.44
N ILE A 155 17.86 18.51 16.40
CA ILE A 155 16.93 18.86 15.32
C ILE A 155 15.51 19.02 15.88
N GLY A 156 15.07 18.08 16.74
CA GLY A 156 13.76 18.13 17.39
C GLY A 156 13.55 19.41 18.20
N GLU A 157 14.53 19.83 19.00
CA GLU A 157 14.49 21.09 19.76
C GLU A 157 14.31 22.30 18.85
N LEU A 158 15.13 22.41 17.79
CA LEU A 158 15.07 23.54 16.87
C LEU A 158 13.75 23.59 16.08
N VAL A 159 13.20 22.44 15.70
CA VAL A 159 11.90 22.37 15.02
C VAL A 159 10.77 22.73 15.98
N ALA A 160 10.81 22.26 17.23
CA ALA A 160 9.80 22.57 18.23
C ALA A 160 9.71 24.07 18.52
N ASP A 161 10.84 24.79 18.52
CA ASP A 161 10.86 26.26 18.67
C ASP A 161 10.14 27.02 17.53
N LEU A 162 9.87 26.35 16.40
CA LEU A 162 9.11 26.91 15.26
C LEU A 162 7.62 26.55 15.30
N VAL A 163 7.18 25.68 16.22
CA VAL A 163 5.80 25.22 16.31
C VAL A 163 5.04 26.05 17.33
N GLU A 164 4.15 26.90 16.83
CA GLU A 164 3.29 27.74 17.67
C GLU A 164 2.04 26.98 18.16
N ASP A 165 1.44 27.44 19.25
CA ASP A 165 0.18 26.92 19.77
C ASP A 165 -0.92 26.98 18.69
N GLY A 166 -1.57 25.85 18.44
CA GLY A 166 -2.63 25.73 17.42
C GLY A 166 -2.13 25.42 16.01
N ALA A 167 -0.83 25.17 15.81
CA ALA A 167 -0.30 24.73 14.53
C ALA A 167 -0.95 23.41 14.04
N THR A 168 -1.17 23.30 12.73
CA THR A 168 -1.56 22.05 12.08
C THR A 168 -0.31 21.31 11.61
N LEU A 169 -0.07 20.13 12.17
CA LEU A 169 1.17 19.38 11.95
C LEU A 169 1.04 18.41 10.77
N GLN A 170 2.09 18.36 9.94
CA GLN A 170 2.32 17.28 9.00
C GLN A 170 3.77 16.84 9.13
N LEU A 171 3.96 15.58 9.48
CA LEU A 171 5.25 14.95 9.75
C LEU A 171 5.25 13.56 9.12
N GLY A 172 6.41 12.91 9.09
CA GLY A 172 6.60 11.54 8.60
C GLY A 172 7.49 10.74 9.54
#